data_AF-A0A721G3Q3-F1
#
_entry.id   AF-A0A721G3Q3-F1
#
_cell.length_a   1.000
_cell.length_b   1.000
_cell.length_c   1.000
_cell.angle_alpha   90.00
_cell.angle_beta   90.00
_cell.angle_gamma   90.00
#
_symmetry.space_group_name_H-M   'P 1'
#
loop_
_entity.id
_entity.type
_entity.pdbx_description
1 polymer ?
#
loop_
_entity_poly.entity_id
_entity_poly.type
_entity_poly.pdbx_seq_one_letter_code
_entity_poly.pdbx_strand_id
1 'polypeptide(L)'
;MHRIDTPTAQKDKFGQGKNGFTNGDPATGRRATDLNSDMWDAVQEEVCTVIEAAGIPLSKGEHTQLHAAIGRLIDEQVKTRLEKNQNGADIPNKPLFLQNVGLEETINLAKNAVPATRRVNSKPLTGDITLWASDVGAISADAVGEITDNGTMASANTPGWWRVAVSNSDTVADFPTYPDGSKLYSYGYLFVEKIGEVWFQHYYAQMGANAKRQDWGTVPNTSRPWIVDYNTANKPTPENIGALSVNGGRLNGPLGIGTDNALGGNSIVLGDNDTGFKQNGDGVLDVYSNYTHVLRIIGNLVESMVSLKVNGNAVATGEVQAGNGTSRMAGNGDIFGNVWNGWLSTHLNNNLVADIQLGAGTSVVTWNNSGSWPNTPGYVVTSVWKDNQGENIDGINYAPLQKRVGNQWYTVQGGTA
;
A
#
# COMPACT_ATOMS: atom_id res chain seq x y z
N MET A 1 -24.57 -114.25 -15.22
CA MET A 1 -25.04 -115.52 -14.61
C MET A 1 -26.10 -116.19 -15.48
N HIS A 2 -26.07 -117.53 -15.65
CA HIS A 2 -27.09 -118.31 -16.38
C HIS A 2 -28.06 -119.04 -15.43
N ARG A 3 -29.12 -119.67 -15.95
CA ARG A 3 -30.09 -120.45 -15.14
C ARG A 3 -29.61 -121.89 -14.98
N ILE A 4 -30.04 -122.57 -13.90
CA ILE A 4 -29.64 -123.96 -13.63
C ILE A 4 -30.21 -124.91 -14.69
N ASP A 5 -29.34 -125.74 -15.24
CA ASP A 5 -29.60 -126.55 -16.43
C ASP A 5 -29.19 -128.03 -16.25
N THR A 6 -28.88 -128.44 -15.01
CA THR A 6 -28.62 -129.85 -14.71
C THR A 6 -29.86 -130.72 -14.94
N PRO A 7 -29.70 -132.02 -15.25
CA PRO A 7 -30.85 -132.92 -15.51
C PRO A 7 -31.87 -132.99 -14.36
N THR A 8 -31.43 -132.70 -13.13
CA THR A 8 -32.25 -132.65 -11.91
C THR A 8 -32.85 -131.27 -11.61
N ALA A 9 -32.62 -130.27 -12.46
CA ALA A 9 -33.23 -128.97 -12.31
C ALA A 9 -34.76 -129.10 -12.37
N GLN A 10 -35.47 -128.30 -11.57
CA GLN A 10 -36.92 -128.19 -11.72
C GLN A 10 -37.21 -127.46 -13.02
N LYS A 11 -37.71 -128.20 -14.00
CA LYS A 11 -38.16 -127.61 -15.25
C LYS A 11 -39.22 -126.54 -15.00
N ASP A 12 -39.03 -125.38 -15.63
CA ASP A 12 -39.99 -124.27 -15.66
C ASP A 12 -40.42 -123.72 -14.29
N LYS A 13 -39.59 -123.86 -13.23
CA LYS A 13 -39.91 -123.38 -11.87
C LYS A 13 -40.35 -121.91 -11.83
N PHE A 14 -39.75 -121.07 -12.69
CA PHE A 14 -40.03 -119.63 -12.76
C PHE A 14 -40.70 -119.21 -14.08
N GLY A 15 -41.36 -120.14 -14.77
CA GLY A 15 -41.98 -119.96 -16.09
C GLY A 15 -41.29 -120.76 -17.20
N GLN A 16 -41.90 -120.83 -18.37
CA GLN A 16 -41.40 -121.63 -19.50
C GLN A 16 -39.94 -121.27 -19.85
N GLY A 17 -39.07 -122.28 -19.91
CA GLY A 17 -37.63 -122.17 -20.13
C GLY A 17 -36.82 -121.72 -18.91
N LYS A 18 -37.45 -121.43 -17.76
CA LYS A 18 -36.79 -120.86 -16.58
C LYS A 18 -36.70 -121.89 -15.46
N ASN A 19 -35.75 -122.79 -15.63
CA ASN A 19 -35.44 -123.84 -14.66
C ASN A 19 -34.96 -123.25 -13.33
N GLY A 20 -35.19 -123.98 -12.23
CA GLY A 20 -34.80 -123.56 -10.89
C GLY A 20 -34.43 -124.71 -9.96
N PHE A 21 -33.87 -124.37 -8.81
CA PHE A 21 -33.46 -125.37 -7.80
C PHE A 21 -34.67 -126.01 -7.11
N THR A 22 -34.57 -127.30 -6.80
CA THR A 22 -35.51 -128.03 -5.93
C THR A 22 -34.72 -128.78 -4.86
N ASN A 23 -35.31 -128.93 -3.68
CA ASN A 23 -34.73 -129.72 -2.59
C ASN A 23 -34.84 -131.23 -2.83
N GLY A 24 -35.49 -131.63 -3.92
CA GLY A 24 -35.93 -133.00 -4.12
C GLY A 24 -37.13 -133.32 -3.23
N ASP A 25 -37.64 -134.53 -3.38
CA ASP A 25 -38.69 -135.09 -2.55
C ASP A 25 -38.46 -136.62 -2.46
N PRO A 26 -37.94 -137.11 -1.32
CA PRO A 26 -37.66 -138.53 -1.12
C PRO A 26 -38.90 -139.41 -1.25
N ALA A 27 -40.09 -138.89 -0.93
CA ALA A 27 -41.35 -139.65 -0.98
C ALA A 27 -41.81 -139.92 -2.42
N THR A 28 -41.43 -139.07 -3.37
CA THR A 28 -41.78 -139.20 -4.79
C THR A 28 -40.59 -139.65 -5.67
N GLY A 29 -39.44 -139.94 -5.06
CA GLY A 29 -38.21 -140.33 -5.77
C GLY A 29 -37.53 -139.19 -6.51
N ARG A 30 -37.96 -137.94 -6.29
CA ARG A 30 -37.41 -136.76 -6.97
C ARG A 30 -36.09 -136.36 -6.33
N ARG A 31 -35.00 -136.36 -7.10
CA ARG A 31 -33.68 -135.92 -6.62
C ARG A 31 -33.65 -134.40 -6.42
N ALA A 32 -32.87 -133.95 -5.44
CA ALA A 32 -32.50 -132.54 -5.31
C ALA A 32 -31.74 -132.09 -6.55
N THR A 33 -31.78 -130.79 -6.84
CA THR A 33 -31.05 -130.23 -7.98
C THR A 33 -29.55 -130.35 -7.74
N ASP A 34 -28.91 -131.21 -8.53
CA ASP A 34 -27.47 -131.32 -8.64
C ASP A 34 -26.91 -129.95 -9.11
N LEU A 35 -25.80 -129.55 -8.50
CA LEU A 35 -25.06 -128.35 -8.88
C LEU A 35 -24.00 -128.71 -9.93
N ASN A 36 -23.80 -127.87 -10.95
CA ASN A 36 -22.74 -128.02 -11.96
C ASN A 36 -21.65 -126.95 -11.82
N SER A 37 -20.50 -127.21 -12.46
CA SER A 37 -19.37 -126.28 -12.53
C SER A 37 -19.78 -124.94 -13.12
N ASP A 38 -20.48 -124.94 -14.25
CA ASP A 38 -20.76 -123.73 -15.02
C ASP A 38 -21.54 -122.68 -14.22
N MET A 39 -22.49 -123.12 -13.38
CA MET A 39 -23.21 -122.22 -12.48
C MET A 39 -22.31 -121.66 -11.39
N TRP A 40 -21.46 -122.48 -10.78
CA TRP A 40 -20.55 -122.04 -9.72
C TRP A 40 -19.42 -121.14 -10.25
N ASP A 41 -18.93 -121.40 -11.45
CA ASP A 41 -17.98 -120.54 -12.15
C ASP A 41 -18.65 -119.18 -12.47
N ALA A 42 -19.90 -119.18 -12.95
CA ALA A 42 -20.63 -117.93 -13.18
C ALA A 42 -20.87 -117.13 -11.89
N VAL A 43 -21.20 -117.78 -10.77
CA VAL A 43 -21.32 -117.11 -9.46
C VAL A 43 -19.99 -116.54 -9.00
N GLN A 44 -18.91 -117.31 -9.16
CA GLN A 44 -17.56 -116.86 -8.82
C GLN A 44 -17.18 -115.62 -9.64
N GLU A 45 -17.31 -115.67 -10.97
CA GLU A 45 -16.87 -114.60 -11.85
C GLU A 45 -17.69 -113.30 -11.67
N GLU A 46 -18.98 -113.37 -11.37
CA GLU A 46 -19.79 -112.18 -11.05
C GLU A 46 -19.30 -111.50 -9.77
N VAL A 47 -18.88 -112.29 -8.77
CA VAL A 47 -18.32 -111.75 -7.52
C VAL A 47 -16.90 -111.23 -7.75
N CYS A 48 -16.07 -111.99 -8.47
CA CYS A 48 -14.69 -111.63 -8.80
C CYS A 48 -14.62 -110.35 -9.63
N THR A 49 -15.49 -110.19 -10.63
CA THR A 49 -15.56 -108.99 -11.48
C THR A 49 -15.78 -107.72 -10.65
N VAL A 50 -16.66 -107.77 -9.63
CA VAL A 50 -16.90 -106.61 -8.74
C VAL A 50 -15.66 -106.29 -7.90
N ILE A 51 -14.95 -107.32 -7.41
CA ILE A 51 -13.74 -107.18 -6.61
C ILE A 51 -12.60 -106.57 -7.42
N GLU A 52 -12.39 -107.09 -8.63
CA GLU A 52 -11.36 -106.63 -9.56
C GLU A 52 -11.65 -105.22 -10.07
N ALA A 53 -12.91 -104.88 -10.35
CA ALA A 53 -13.32 -103.52 -10.73
C ALA A 53 -13.02 -102.47 -9.63
N ALA A 54 -13.02 -102.87 -8.36
CA ALA A 54 -12.58 -102.03 -7.25
C ALA A 54 -11.04 -101.98 -7.08
N GLY A 55 -10.29 -102.60 -7.99
CA GLY A 55 -8.82 -102.69 -7.94
C GLY A 55 -8.31 -103.55 -6.78
N ILE A 56 -9.10 -104.52 -6.31
CA ILE A 56 -8.72 -105.44 -5.23
C ILE A 56 -8.28 -106.79 -5.86
N PRO A 57 -7.06 -107.29 -5.58
CA PRO A 57 -6.63 -108.61 -6.06
C PRO A 57 -7.43 -109.75 -5.40
N LEU A 58 -7.84 -110.76 -6.17
CA LEU A 58 -8.52 -111.95 -5.66
C LEU A 58 -7.60 -112.78 -4.75
N SER A 59 -8.09 -113.19 -3.58
CA SER A 59 -7.30 -113.90 -2.57
C SER A 59 -8.03 -115.13 -2.03
N LYS A 60 -7.45 -116.31 -2.27
CA LYS A 60 -7.98 -117.58 -1.77
C LYS A 60 -7.87 -117.62 -0.24
N GLY A 61 -9.01 -117.52 0.45
CA GLY A 61 -9.12 -117.54 1.91
C GLY A 61 -9.64 -116.25 2.52
N GLU A 62 -9.79 -115.18 1.74
CA GLU A 62 -10.40 -113.94 2.20
C GLU A 62 -11.90 -113.92 1.85
N HIS A 63 -12.76 -113.93 2.87
CA HIS A 63 -14.21 -114.04 2.71
C HIS A 63 -14.94 -112.69 2.81
N THR A 64 -14.21 -111.56 2.84
CA THR A 64 -14.79 -110.20 2.90
C THR A 64 -14.50 -109.33 1.67
N GLN A 65 -13.87 -109.88 0.63
CA GLN A 65 -13.42 -109.10 -0.54
C GLN A 65 -14.54 -108.34 -1.26
N LEU A 66 -15.71 -108.96 -1.44
CA LEU A 66 -16.87 -108.32 -2.07
C LEU A 66 -17.36 -107.11 -1.25
N HIS A 67 -17.37 -107.22 0.07
CA HIS A 67 -17.74 -106.11 0.96
C HIS A 67 -16.75 -104.94 0.84
N ALA A 68 -15.44 -105.23 0.85
CA ALA A 68 -14.41 -104.21 0.67
C ALA A 68 -14.49 -103.51 -0.70
N ALA A 69 -14.79 -104.29 -1.75
CA ALA A 69 -14.95 -103.77 -3.11
C ALA A 69 -16.12 -102.78 -3.22
N ILE A 70 -17.27 -103.14 -2.67
CA ILE A 70 -18.46 -102.27 -2.62
C ILE A 70 -18.14 -100.98 -1.84
N GLY A 71 -17.50 -101.08 -0.68
CA GLY A 71 -17.13 -99.91 0.13
C GLY A 71 -16.21 -98.95 -0.64
N ARG A 72 -15.17 -99.47 -1.30
CA ARG A 72 -14.23 -98.65 -2.05
C ARG A 72 -14.86 -97.95 -3.27
N LEU A 73 -15.68 -98.68 -4.03
CA LEU A 73 -16.36 -98.12 -5.20
C LEU A 73 -17.32 -96.98 -4.80
N ILE A 74 -17.97 -97.08 -3.63
CA ILE A 74 -18.80 -96.01 -3.08
C ILE A 74 -17.94 -94.82 -2.64
N ASP A 75 -16.87 -95.05 -1.86
CA ASP A 75 -16.02 -93.98 -1.34
C ASP A 75 -15.35 -93.15 -2.45
N GLU A 76 -14.89 -93.79 -3.53
CA GLU A 76 -14.28 -93.08 -4.67
C GLU A 76 -15.30 -92.19 -5.40
N GLN A 77 -16.57 -92.61 -5.49
CA GLN A 77 -17.62 -91.76 -6.06
C GLN A 77 -17.97 -90.58 -5.13
N VAL A 78 -17.98 -90.79 -3.81
CA VAL A 78 -18.39 -89.76 -2.82
C VAL A 78 -17.34 -88.66 -2.64
N LYS A 79 -16.03 -88.97 -2.75
CA LYS A 79 -14.92 -87.98 -2.63
C LYS A 79 -14.94 -86.84 -3.66
N THR A 80 -15.76 -86.94 -4.69
CA THR A 80 -15.92 -85.91 -5.73
C THR A 80 -17.03 -84.90 -5.43
N ARG A 81 -17.58 -84.90 -4.21
CA ARG A 81 -18.67 -84.03 -3.76
C ARG A 81 -18.27 -83.30 -2.47
N LEU A 82 -18.96 -82.19 -2.19
CA LEU A 82 -18.79 -81.45 -0.94
C LEU A 82 -19.46 -82.20 0.23
N GLU A 83 -18.74 -82.35 1.33
CA GLU A 83 -19.20 -82.98 2.56
C GLU A 83 -20.00 -82.00 3.42
N LYS A 84 -21.20 -82.39 3.84
CA LYS A 84 -22.12 -81.50 4.58
C LYS A 84 -21.54 -80.99 5.91
N ASN A 85 -20.80 -81.84 6.63
CA ASN A 85 -20.17 -81.51 7.90
C ASN A 85 -18.91 -80.64 7.76
N GLN A 86 -18.35 -80.50 6.56
CA GLN A 86 -17.18 -79.63 6.31
C GLN A 86 -17.54 -78.16 6.15
N ASN A 87 -18.83 -77.83 5.96
CA ASN A 87 -19.33 -76.45 5.87
C ASN A 87 -18.52 -75.57 4.88
N GLY A 88 -18.07 -76.14 3.75
CA GLY A 88 -17.31 -75.45 2.72
C GLY A 88 -15.80 -75.32 2.98
N ALA A 89 -15.27 -75.92 4.06
CA ALA A 89 -13.83 -76.01 4.28
C ALA A 89 -13.11 -76.78 3.15
N ASP A 90 -13.78 -77.79 2.62
CA ASP A 90 -13.39 -78.70 1.54
C ASP A 90 -13.55 -78.11 0.12
N ILE A 91 -14.00 -76.86 -0.01
CA ILE A 91 -14.01 -76.14 -1.30
C ILE A 91 -12.55 -75.88 -1.73
N PRO A 92 -12.08 -76.42 -2.88
CA PRO A 92 -10.69 -76.29 -3.31
C PRO A 92 -10.27 -74.86 -3.67
N ASN A 93 -11.18 -74.09 -4.28
CA ASN A 93 -10.95 -72.70 -4.69
C ASN A 93 -12.09 -71.81 -4.19
N LYS A 94 -11.94 -71.31 -2.97
CA LYS A 94 -12.94 -70.44 -2.31
C LYS A 94 -13.17 -69.12 -3.08
N PRO A 95 -12.14 -68.44 -3.62
CA PRO A 95 -12.36 -67.28 -4.50
C PRO A 95 -13.23 -67.57 -5.71
N LEU A 96 -12.95 -68.65 -6.47
CA LEU A 96 -13.76 -69.04 -7.62
C LEU A 96 -15.17 -69.48 -7.21
N PHE A 97 -15.32 -70.13 -6.06
CA PHE A 97 -16.63 -70.47 -5.51
C PHE A 97 -17.48 -69.23 -5.25
N LEU A 98 -16.90 -68.20 -4.61
CA LEU A 98 -17.55 -66.91 -4.37
C LEU A 98 -17.95 -66.20 -5.67
N GLN A 99 -17.11 -66.30 -6.71
CA GLN A 99 -17.46 -65.82 -8.06
C GLN A 99 -18.63 -66.60 -8.67
N ASN A 100 -18.60 -67.94 -8.62
CA ASN A 100 -19.65 -68.79 -9.17
C ASN A 100 -21.01 -68.63 -8.49
N VAL A 101 -21.04 -68.26 -7.19
CA VAL A 101 -22.29 -67.93 -6.47
C VAL A 101 -22.68 -66.45 -6.61
N GLY A 102 -21.99 -65.67 -7.46
CA GLY A 102 -22.32 -64.28 -7.76
C GLY A 102 -21.94 -63.26 -6.67
N LEU A 103 -21.06 -63.61 -5.73
CA LEU A 103 -20.67 -62.74 -4.61
C LEU A 103 -19.47 -61.83 -4.90
N GLU A 104 -18.86 -61.93 -6.09
CA GLU A 104 -17.69 -61.13 -6.47
C GLU A 104 -17.97 -59.61 -6.38
N GLU A 105 -19.08 -59.15 -6.96
CA GLU A 105 -19.49 -57.74 -6.91
C GLU A 105 -19.79 -57.29 -5.48
N THR A 106 -20.48 -58.11 -4.69
CA THR A 106 -20.80 -57.81 -3.28
C THR A 106 -19.54 -57.60 -2.45
N ILE A 107 -18.52 -58.44 -2.62
CA ILE A 107 -17.22 -58.30 -1.92
C ILE A 107 -16.52 -57.00 -2.32
N ASN A 108 -16.52 -56.68 -3.61
CA ASN A 108 -15.89 -55.46 -4.12
C ASN A 108 -16.58 -54.18 -3.61
N LEU A 109 -17.92 -54.17 -3.55
CA LEU A 109 -18.68 -53.07 -2.96
C LEU A 109 -18.40 -52.94 -1.46
N ALA A 110 -18.41 -54.05 -0.72
CA ALA A 110 -18.17 -54.04 0.72
C ALA A 110 -16.76 -53.56 1.09
N LYS A 111 -15.73 -53.92 0.31
CA LYS A 111 -14.35 -53.49 0.53
C LYS A 111 -14.14 -51.98 0.39
N ASN A 112 -14.94 -51.32 -0.46
CA ASN A 112 -14.86 -49.88 -0.71
C ASN A 112 -16.00 -49.10 -0.04
N ALA A 113 -16.83 -49.76 0.76
CA ALA A 113 -17.94 -49.13 1.46
C ALA A 113 -17.42 -48.17 2.54
N VAL A 114 -18.06 -47.01 2.65
CA VAL A 114 -17.83 -46.08 3.75
C VAL A 114 -18.38 -46.71 5.03
N PRO A 115 -17.56 -46.93 6.08
CA PRO A 115 -18.06 -47.49 7.33
C PRO A 115 -19.08 -46.55 8.00
N ALA A 116 -20.15 -47.10 8.57
CA ALA A 116 -21.20 -46.33 9.25
C ALA A 116 -20.69 -45.50 10.45
N THR A 117 -19.48 -45.77 10.94
CA THR A 117 -18.81 -45.00 11.98
C THR A 117 -18.14 -43.72 11.47
N ARG A 118 -17.94 -43.55 10.16
CA ARG A 118 -17.36 -42.33 9.59
C ARG A 118 -18.39 -41.19 9.65
N ARG A 119 -17.97 -40.03 10.14
CA ARG A 119 -18.83 -38.87 10.37
C ARG A 119 -18.23 -37.59 9.81
N VAL A 120 -19.09 -36.66 9.38
CA VAL A 120 -18.77 -35.26 9.12
C VAL A 120 -19.56 -34.44 10.14
N ASN A 121 -18.88 -33.64 10.97
CA ASN A 121 -19.50 -32.88 12.06
C ASN A 121 -20.47 -33.72 12.92
N SER A 122 -20.03 -34.89 13.36
CA SER A 122 -20.80 -35.86 14.16
C SER A 122 -22.01 -36.52 13.47
N LYS A 123 -22.29 -36.24 12.19
CA LYS A 123 -23.36 -36.86 11.41
C LYS A 123 -22.83 -38.05 10.57
N PRO A 124 -23.47 -39.23 10.59
CA PRO A 124 -23.07 -40.38 9.77
C PRO A 124 -23.15 -40.11 8.26
N LEU A 125 -22.30 -40.77 7.49
CA LEU A 125 -22.35 -40.76 6.02
C LEU A 125 -23.28 -41.87 5.52
N THR A 126 -24.54 -41.53 5.22
CA THR A 126 -25.55 -42.48 4.72
C THR A 126 -25.79 -42.39 3.21
N GLY A 127 -25.10 -41.49 2.52
CA GLY A 127 -25.19 -41.23 1.08
C GLY A 127 -24.20 -40.13 0.65
N ASP A 128 -24.26 -39.72 -0.62
CA ASP A 128 -23.45 -38.63 -1.15
C ASP A 128 -23.73 -37.32 -0.39
N ILE A 129 -22.67 -36.52 -0.19
CA ILE A 129 -22.77 -35.19 0.43
C ILE A 129 -22.39 -34.14 -0.59
N THR A 130 -23.33 -33.25 -0.89
CA THR A 130 -23.06 -31.97 -1.53
C THR A 130 -22.99 -30.92 -0.43
N LEU A 131 -21.86 -30.22 -0.30
CA LEU A 131 -21.70 -29.10 0.63
C LEU A 131 -21.74 -27.77 -0.13
N TRP A 132 -22.56 -26.86 0.35
CA TRP A 132 -22.58 -25.45 0.00
C TRP A 132 -21.83 -24.64 1.06
N ALA A 133 -21.40 -23.43 0.73
CA ALA A 133 -20.75 -22.54 1.70
C ALA A 133 -21.61 -22.31 2.96
N SER A 134 -22.94 -22.24 2.78
CA SER A 134 -23.92 -22.14 3.86
C SER A 134 -23.92 -23.33 4.82
N ASP A 135 -23.53 -24.54 4.38
CA ASP A 135 -23.55 -25.74 5.21
C ASP A 135 -22.43 -25.76 6.26
N VAL A 136 -21.39 -24.96 6.05
CA VAL A 136 -20.21 -24.89 6.91
C VAL A 136 -19.92 -23.46 7.43
N GLY A 137 -20.83 -22.52 7.18
CA GLY A 137 -20.66 -21.12 7.58
C GLY A 137 -19.52 -20.39 6.84
N ALA A 138 -19.14 -20.89 5.67
CA ALA A 138 -18.16 -20.23 4.81
C ALA A 138 -18.81 -19.11 3.99
N ILE A 139 -17.99 -18.17 3.53
CA ILE A 139 -18.40 -17.15 2.57
C ILE A 139 -18.33 -17.75 1.17
N SER A 140 -19.45 -17.69 0.43
CA SER A 140 -19.51 -18.14 -0.97
C SER A 140 -18.56 -17.34 -1.86
N ALA A 141 -17.91 -17.98 -2.83
CA ALA A 141 -17.20 -17.30 -3.91
C ALA A 141 -18.18 -16.66 -4.91
N ASP A 142 -19.36 -17.26 -5.06
CA ASP A 142 -20.44 -16.71 -5.88
C ASP A 142 -21.19 -15.61 -5.14
N ALA A 143 -21.76 -14.68 -5.92
CA ALA A 143 -22.59 -13.63 -5.37
C ALA A 143 -23.85 -14.25 -4.70
N VAL A 144 -24.11 -13.87 -3.45
CA VAL A 144 -25.29 -14.31 -2.69
C VAL A 144 -26.53 -13.48 -3.02
N GLY A 145 -26.36 -12.42 -3.80
CA GLY A 145 -27.43 -11.56 -4.30
C GLY A 145 -26.93 -10.51 -5.28
N GLU A 146 -27.86 -9.76 -5.85
CA GLU A 146 -27.60 -8.72 -6.84
C GLU A 146 -28.34 -7.43 -6.47
N ILE A 147 -27.66 -6.31 -6.61
CA ILE A 147 -28.22 -4.96 -6.50
C ILE A 147 -28.36 -4.39 -7.91
N THR A 148 -29.59 -3.99 -8.26
CA THR A 148 -29.95 -3.41 -9.55
C THR A 148 -30.58 -2.02 -9.37
N ASP A 149 -30.97 -1.39 -10.47
CA ASP A 149 -31.69 -0.12 -10.48
C ASP A 149 -32.94 -0.15 -9.60
N ASN A 150 -33.29 1.01 -9.02
CA ASN A 150 -34.42 1.23 -8.10
C ASN A 150 -34.33 0.48 -6.75
N GLY A 151 -33.21 -0.16 -6.46
CA GLY A 151 -32.93 -0.83 -5.19
C GLY A 151 -32.25 0.07 -4.15
N THR A 152 -31.65 -0.57 -3.14
CA THR A 152 -30.76 0.07 -2.17
C THR A 152 -29.53 -0.79 -1.94
N MET A 153 -28.39 -0.19 -1.62
CA MET A 153 -27.22 -0.92 -1.15
C MET A 153 -27.51 -1.61 0.19
N ALA A 154 -28.39 -1.04 1.02
CA ALA A 154 -28.85 -1.63 2.28
C ALA A 154 -29.67 -2.93 2.10
N SER A 155 -30.23 -3.18 0.90
CA SER A 155 -30.95 -4.42 0.60
C SER A 155 -30.06 -5.67 0.69
N ALA A 156 -28.74 -5.50 0.59
CA ALA A 156 -27.76 -6.55 0.79
C ALA A 156 -27.65 -6.95 2.27
N ASN A 157 -28.64 -7.72 2.74
CA ASN A 157 -28.87 -8.09 4.13
C ASN A 157 -28.46 -9.53 4.46
N THR A 158 -27.64 -10.14 3.60
CA THR A 158 -27.07 -11.47 3.81
C THR A 158 -25.56 -11.38 3.69
N PRO A 159 -24.78 -11.87 4.67
CA PRO A 159 -23.32 -11.86 4.60
C PRO A 159 -22.80 -12.57 3.35
N GLY A 160 -21.80 -11.98 2.71
CA GLY A 160 -21.17 -12.50 1.50
C GLY A 160 -20.94 -11.43 0.43
N TRP A 161 -20.58 -11.88 -0.76
CA TRP A 161 -20.39 -11.01 -1.92
C TRP A 161 -21.71 -10.76 -2.62
N TRP A 162 -21.96 -9.51 -2.99
CA TRP A 162 -23.11 -9.09 -3.78
C TRP A 162 -22.61 -8.50 -5.08
N ARG A 163 -23.26 -8.87 -6.19
CA ARG A 163 -23.03 -8.22 -7.47
C ARG A 163 -23.74 -6.87 -7.48
N VAL A 164 -23.04 -5.82 -7.90
CA VAL A 164 -23.66 -4.50 -8.10
C VAL A 164 -23.72 -4.27 -9.60
N ALA A 165 -24.93 -4.38 -10.16
CA ALA A 165 -25.24 -4.25 -11.57
C ALA A 165 -26.23 -3.10 -11.78
N VAL A 166 -25.85 -1.92 -11.32
CA VAL A 166 -26.68 -0.71 -11.36
C VAL A 166 -26.33 0.06 -12.63
N SER A 167 -27.29 0.17 -13.55
CA SER A 167 -27.13 0.93 -14.80
C SER A 167 -27.34 2.43 -14.59
N ASN A 168 -28.16 2.80 -13.61
CA ASN A 168 -28.37 4.19 -13.22
C ASN A 168 -28.29 4.36 -11.69
N SER A 169 -27.15 4.85 -11.19
CA SER A 169 -26.90 5.04 -9.76
C SER A 169 -27.85 6.01 -9.08
N ASP A 170 -28.49 6.92 -9.81
CA ASP A 170 -29.45 7.87 -9.23
C ASP A 170 -30.74 7.18 -8.77
N THR A 171 -31.02 5.98 -9.30
CA THR A 171 -32.17 5.17 -8.89
C THR A 171 -31.93 4.41 -7.57
N VAL A 172 -30.68 4.38 -7.08
CA VAL A 172 -30.31 3.69 -5.84
C VAL A 172 -30.08 4.73 -4.75
N ALA A 173 -31.06 4.87 -3.86
CA ALA A 173 -31.17 6.00 -2.93
C ALA A 173 -29.93 6.20 -2.04
N ASP A 174 -29.34 5.11 -1.56
CA ASP A 174 -28.19 5.10 -0.66
C ASP A 174 -26.89 4.70 -1.39
N PHE A 175 -26.81 4.90 -2.70
CA PHE A 175 -25.59 4.63 -3.46
C PHE A 175 -24.43 5.56 -3.03
N PRO A 176 -23.19 5.05 -2.89
CA PRO A 176 -22.03 5.85 -2.48
C PRO A 176 -21.80 7.09 -3.35
N THR A 177 -21.52 8.22 -2.68
CA THR A 177 -21.22 9.51 -3.32
C THR A 177 -19.86 10.03 -2.87
N TYR A 178 -19.12 10.63 -3.78
CA TYR A 178 -17.98 11.49 -3.45
C TYR A 178 -18.43 12.71 -2.63
N PRO A 179 -17.49 13.40 -1.94
CA PRO A 179 -17.81 14.61 -1.17
C PRO A 179 -18.48 15.73 -1.97
N ASP A 180 -18.27 15.79 -3.29
CA ASP A 180 -18.92 16.76 -4.19
C ASP A 180 -20.36 16.38 -4.60
N GLY A 181 -20.86 15.24 -4.12
CA GLY A 181 -22.19 14.71 -4.41
C GLY A 181 -22.27 13.78 -5.62
N SER A 182 -21.22 13.69 -6.44
CA SER A 182 -21.20 12.78 -7.58
C SER A 182 -21.15 11.32 -7.13
N LYS A 183 -21.83 10.43 -7.87
CA LYS A 183 -21.92 9.00 -7.52
C LYS A 183 -20.65 8.26 -7.95
N LEU A 184 -20.28 7.23 -7.19
CA LEU A 184 -19.23 6.30 -7.63
C LEU A 184 -19.68 5.55 -8.89
N TYR A 185 -18.72 5.01 -9.66
CA TYR A 185 -19.04 4.15 -10.79
C TYR A 185 -19.92 2.98 -10.33
N SER A 186 -20.99 2.71 -11.06
CA SER A 186 -22.16 2.00 -10.54
C SER A 186 -22.13 0.47 -10.70
N TYR A 187 -21.14 -0.04 -11.41
CA TYR A 187 -20.87 -1.48 -11.51
C TYR A 187 -19.72 -1.88 -10.58
N GLY A 188 -19.85 -3.04 -9.96
CA GLY A 188 -18.83 -3.56 -9.06
C GLY A 188 -19.33 -4.71 -8.20
N TYR A 189 -18.76 -4.82 -7.00
CA TYR A 189 -19.18 -5.80 -6.01
C TYR A 189 -19.21 -5.18 -4.62
N LEU A 190 -20.13 -5.67 -3.79
CA LEU A 190 -20.30 -5.25 -2.41
C LEU A 190 -19.99 -6.42 -1.50
N PHE A 191 -19.06 -6.24 -0.57
CA PHE A 191 -18.86 -7.18 0.53
C PHE A 191 -19.76 -6.80 1.70
N VAL A 192 -20.49 -7.78 2.23
CA VAL A 192 -21.33 -7.61 3.43
C VAL A 192 -20.89 -8.58 4.50
N GLU A 193 -20.68 -8.07 5.70
CA GLU A 193 -20.33 -8.86 6.88
C GLU A 193 -21.24 -8.51 8.06
N LYS A 194 -21.54 -9.51 8.89
CA LYS A 194 -22.27 -9.33 10.14
C LYS A 194 -21.53 -10.00 11.28
N ILE A 195 -21.16 -9.22 12.30
CA ILE A 195 -20.56 -9.73 13.55
C ILE A 195 -21.38 -9.21 14.73
N GLY A 196 -22.05 -10.12 15.44
CA GLY A 196 -23.03 -9.72 16.46
C GLY A 196 -24.14 -8.86 15.86
N GLU A 197 -24.29 -7.63 16.36
CA GLU A 197 -25.26 -6.64 15.87
C GLU A 197 -24.68 -5.64 14.86
N VAL A 198 -23.40 -5.78 14.51
CA VAL A 198 -22.70 -4.88 13.59
C VAL A 198 -22.82 -5.38 12.16
N TRP A 199 -23.26 -4.51 11.26
CA TRP A 199 -23.23 -4.70 9.82
C TRP A 199 -22.12 -3.86 9.20
N PHE A 200 -21.29 -4.49 8.38
CA PHE A 200 -20.26 -3.83 7.59
C PHE A 200 -20.57 -4.01 6.11
N GLN A 201 -20.46 -2.92 5.36
CA GLN A 201 -20.67 -2.90 3.91
C GLN A 201 -19.47 -2.20 3.25
N HIS A 202 -18.83 -2.89 2.30
CA HIS A 202 -17.68 -2.37 1.56
C HIS A 202 -17.89 -2.54 0.06
N TYR A 203 -18.14 -1.42 -0.61
CA TYR A 203 -18.35 -1.36 -2.04
C TYR A 203 -17.03 -1.16 -2.77
N TYR A 204 -16.77 -2.03 -3.74
CA TYR A 204 -15.65 -1.99 -4.66
C TYR A 204 -16.19 -1.68 -6.05
N ALA A 205 -16.08 -0.42 -6.47
CA ALA A 205 -16.45 -0.02 -7.81
C ALA A 205 -15.46 -0.62 -8.83
N GLN A 206 -15.95 -1.01 -10.00
CA GLN A 206 -15.13 -1.57 -11.08
C GLN A 206 -13.99 -0.64 -11.51
N MET A 207 -14.17 0.68 -11.40
CA MET A 207 -13.14 1.69 -11.69
C MET A 207 -12.16 1.94 -10.52
N GLY A 208 -12.21 1.13 -9.46
CA GLY A 208 -11.23 1.13 -8.36
C GLY A 208 -11.57 2.04 -7.18
N ALA A 209 -12.69 2.76 -7.21
CA ALA A 209 -13.15 3.52 -6.05
C ALA A 209 -13.72 2.59 -4.98
N ASN A 210 -13.41 2.87 -3.71
CA ASN A 210 -13.86 2.09 -2.58
C ASN A 210 -14.70 2.95 -1.64
N ALA A 211 -15.82 2.42 -1.18
CA ALA A 211 -16.67 3.06 -0.19
C ALA A 211 -17.07 2.08 0.90
N LYS A 212 -17.05 2.52 2.15
CA LYS A 212 -17.41 1.69 3.30
C LYS A 212 -18.35 2.40 4.25
N ARG A 213 -19.22 1.62 4.88
CA ARG A 213 -20.02 2.07 6.03
C ARG A 213 -20.22 0.90 6.97
N GLN A 214 -20.48 1.25 8.23
CA GLN A 214 -20.73 0.29 9.29
C GLN A 214 -21.84 0.84 10.17
N ASP A 215 -22.78 -0.01 10.57
CA ASP A 215 -23.85 0.38 11.47
C ASP A 215 -24.28 -0.76 12.41
N TRP A 216 -25.01 -0.42 13.47
CA TRP A 216 -25.65 -1.39 14.35
C TRP A 216 -27.11 -1.63 13.93
N GLY A 217 -27.57 -2.88 13.96
CA GLY A 217 -28.99 -3.17 13.74
C GLY A 217 -29.33 -4.63 13.42
N THR A 218 -30.62 -4.91 13.32
CA THR A 218 -31.13 -6.23 12.91
C THR A 218 -30.91 -6.50 11.41
N VAL A 219 -30.88 -5.43 10.60
CA VAL A 219 -30.58 -5.40 9.15
C VAL A 219 -29.62 -4.24 8.85
N PRO A 220 -28.92 -4.25 7.69
CA PRO A 220 -28.19 -3.07 7.24
C PRO A 220 -29.14 -1.88 7.11
N ASN A 221 -28.69 -0.71 7.57
CA ASN A 221 -29.45 0.53 7.46
C ASN A 221 -28.55 1.67 6.96
N THR A 222 -29.15 2.84 6.76
CA THR A 222 -28.51 4.00 6.11
C THR A 222 -28.21 5.15 7.09
N SER A 223 -28.26 4.91 8.41
CA SER A 223 -28.00 5.95 9.42
C SER A 223 -26.56 6.44 9.41
N ARG A 224 -25.61 5.61 8.97
CA ARG A 224 -24.25 6.04 8.65
C ARG A 224 -24.05 6.30 7.15
N PRO A 225 -23.46 7.45 6.78
CA PRO A 225 -23.10 7.73 5.39
C PRO A 225 -21.95 6.82 4.93
N TRP A 226 -21.79 6.71 3.62
CA TRP A 226 -20.62 6.09 3.03
C TRP A 226 -19.37 6.94 3.24
N ILE A 227 -18.27 6.30 3.60
CA ILE A 227 -16.93 6.88 3.59
C ILE A 227 -16.23 6.40 2.33
N VAL A 228 -15.90 7.34 1.44
CA VAL A 228 -15.17 7.06 0.20
C VAL A 228 -13.69 7.34 0.40
N ASP A 229 -12.84 6.37 0.06
CA ASP A 229 -11.40 6.51 0.22
C ASP A 229 -10.80 7.52 -0.78
N TYR A 230 -9.81 8.28 -0.32
CA TYR A 230 -8.97 9.07 -1.22
C TYR A 230 -8.13 8.17 -2.11
N ASN A 231 -8.00 8.54 -3.38
CA ASN A 231 -7.26 7.80 -4.39
C ASN A 231 -6.83 8.74 -5.53
N THR A 232 -6.30 8.21 -6.63
CA THR A 232 -5.84 9.03 -7.76
C THR A 232 -6.94 9.77 -8.51
N ALA A 233 -8.19 9.29 -8.47
CA ALA A 233 -9.35 9.97 -9.03
C ALA A 233 -10.02 10.90 -8.01
N ASN A 234 -10.05 10.52 -6.72
CA ASN A 234 -10.55 11.30 -5.60
C ASN A 234 -9.37 11.77 -4.73
N LYS A 235 -8.60 12.75 -5.21
CA LYS A 235 -7.47 13.30 -4.46
C LYS A 235 -7.95 14.31 -3.42
N PRO A 236 -7.36 14.37 -2.22
CA PRO A 236 -7.63 15.48 -1.31
C PRO A 236 -7.16 16.80 -1.93
N THR A 237 -7.94 17.86 -1.77
CA THR A 237 -7.51 19.23 -2.09
C THR A 237 -6.61 19.76 -0.97
N PRO A 238 -5.79 20.81 -1.21
CA PRO A 238 -5.04 21.45 -0.12
C PRO A 238 -5.93 21.88 1.05
N GLU A 239 -7.15 22.34 0.77
CA GLU A 239 -8.16 22.66 1.79
C GLU A 239 -8.53 21.44 2.63
N ASN A 240 -8.73 20.27 2.02
CA ASN A 240 -9.08 19.03 2.73
C ASN A 240 -8.02 18.57 3.74
N ILE A 241 -6.75 18.98 3.55
CA ILE A 241 -5.62 18.55 4.39
C ILE A 241 -4.90 19.71 5.10
N GLY A 242 -5.43 20.94 5.02
CA GLY A 242 -4.81 22.12 5.59
C GLY A 242 -3.46 22.51 4.96
N ALA A 243 -3.21 22.10 3.72
CA ALA A 243 -1.98 22.44 2.99
C ALA A 243 -2.14 23.75 2.20
N LEU A 244 -1.02 24.45 1.96
CA LEU A 244 -0.97 25.56 1.02
C LEU A 244 -0.83 25.01 -0.42
N SER A 245 -1.62 25.55 -1.36
CA SER A 245 -1.53 25.18 -2.77
C SER A 245 -0.21 25.61 -3.40
N VAL A 246 0.32 24.79 -4.33
CA VAL A 246 1.52 25.13 -5.13
C VAL A 246 1.29 26.31 -6.07
N ASN A 247 0.04 26.60 -6.41
CA ASN A 247 -0.35 27.78 -7.20
C ASN A 247 -0.45 29.05 -6.34
N GLY A 248 -0.03 28.98 -5.08
CA GLY A 248 -0.14 30.05 -4.10
C GLY A 248 -1.46 30.03 -3.34
N GLY A 249 -1.58 30.96 -2.40
CA GLY A 249 -2.75 31.09 -1.53
C GLY A 249 -2.47 32.09 -0.42
N ARG A 250 -3.39 32.18 0.54
CA ARG A 250 -3.25 33.04 1.71
C ARG A 250 -2.88 32.19 2.92
N LEU A 251 -1.76 32.50 3.55
CA LEU A 251 -1.45 32.01 4.89
C LEU A 251 -2.11 32.94 5.91
N ASN A 252 -3.03 32.40 6.71
CA ASN A 252 -3.67 33.13 7.81
C ASN A 252 -2.91 32.85 9.11
N GLY A 253 -1.96 33.73 9.44
CA GLY A 253 -1.16 33.64 10.66
C GLY A 253 0.34 33.79 10.40
N PRO A 254 1.15 33.73 11.47
CA PRO A 254 2.59 33.85 11.38
C PRO A 254 3.23 32.58 10.78
N LEU A 255 4.30 32.77 10.01
CA LEU A 255 5.11 31.67 9.45
C LEU A 255 6.44 31.58 10.21
N GLY A 256 6.80 30.38 10.65
CA GLY A 256 8.13 30.11 11.20
C GLY A 256 8.93 29.17 10.29
N ILE A 257 10.18 29.52 10.02
CA ILE A 257 11.11 28.65 9.26
C ILE A 257 12.13 28.07 10.23
N GLY A 258 11.98 26.76 10.50
CA GLY A 258 12.85 26.02 11.42
C GLY A 258 12.58 26.26 12.91
N THR A 259 11.47 26.92 13.25
CA THR A 259 11.13 27.40 14.60
C THR A 259 9.67 27.81 14.67
N ASP A 260 9.10 27.89 15.87
CA ASP A 260 7.83 28.57 16.10
C ASP A 260 8.00 30.09 15.94
N ASN A 261 6.92 30.79 15.57
CA ASN A 261 6.96 32.25 15.40
C ASN A 261 6.38 32.98 16.63
N ALA A 262 7.24 33.71 17.35
CA ALA A 262 6.89 34.54 18.51
C ALA A 262 6.70 36.03 18.18
N LEU A 263 7.01 36.48 16.95
CA LEU A 263 6.66 37.82 16.48
C LEU A 263 5.14 37.99 16.30
N GLY A 264 4.44 36.89 15.98
CA GLY A 264 2.98 36.85 15.82
C GLY A 264 2.46 37.69 14.63
N GLY A 265 1.13 37.74 14.48
CA GLY A 265 0.47 38.48 13.40
C GLY A 265 0.94 38.05 12.01
N ASN A 266 1.01 39.01 11.08
CA ASN A 266 1.52 38.79 9.72
C ASN A 266 3.06 38.91 9.73
N SER A 267 3.74 37.83 10.06
CA SER A 267 5.20 37.80 10.14
C SER A 267 5.81 36.51 9.64
N ILE A 268 7.10 36.57 9.36
CA ILE A 268 7.98 35.43 9.08
C ILE A 268 9.17 35.50 10.04
N VAL A 269 9.52 34.39 10.69
CA VAL A 269 10.74 34.25 11.51
C VAL A 269 11.66 33.17 10.94
N LEU A 270 12.96 33.30 11.18
CA LEU A 270 14.01 32.52 10.54
C LEU A 270 15.02 32.00 11.57
N GLY A 271 15.04 30.68 11.81
CA GLY A 271 16.06 30.01 12.64
C GLY A 271 15.90 30.16 14.16
N ASP A 272 15.31 31.26 14.62
CA ASP A 272 14.83 31.48 15.99
C ASP A 272 13.40 32.05 15.96
N ASN A 273 12.76 32.18 17.13
CA ASN A 273 11.35 32.55 17.19
C ASN A 273 11.08 34.06 17.10
N ASP A 274 12.09 34.91 17.00
CA ASP A 274 11.96 36.36 17.13
C ASP A 274 12.87 37.21 16.22
N THR A 275 13.56 36.59 15.25
CA THR A 275 14.28 37.26 14.17
C THR A 275 13.56 37.06 12.84
N GLY A 276 13.23 38.15 12.15
CA GLY A 276 12.56 38.08 10.84
C GLY A 276 11.87 39.36 10.39
N PHE A 277 10.77 39.24 9.66
CA PHE A 277 10.00 40.36 9.10
C PHE A 277 8.57 40.37 9.61
N LYS A 278 8.03 41.54 9.91
CA LYS A 278 6.65 41.70 10.40
C LYS A 278 5.98 42.90 9.75
N GLN A 279 4.76 42.69 9.25
CA GLN A 279 3.88 43.79 8.85
C GLN A 279 3.25 44.40 10.11
N ASN A 280 3.44 45.72 10.29
CA ASN A 280 2.89 46.48 11.42
C ASN A 280 1.86 47.55 10.99
N GLY A 281 1.35 47.43 9.76
CA GLY A 281 0.35 48.32 9.18
C GLY A 281 0.34 48.20 7.67
N ASP A 282 -0.64 48.84 7.02
CA ASP A 282 -0.62 48.98 5.57
C ASP A 282 0.63 49.79 5.14
N GLY A 283 1.40 49.24 4.21
CA GLY A 283 2.67 49.82 3.75
C GLY A 283 3.79 49.88 4.80
N VAL A 284 3.67 49.23 5.97
CA VAL A 284 4.71 49.24 7.03
C VAL A 284 5.32 47.84 7.20
N LEU A 285 6.56 47.68 6.76
CA LEU A 285 7.35 46.46 6.92
C LEU A 285 8.50 46.70 7.89
N ASP A 286 8.48 45.98 9.01
CA ASP A 286 9.50 46.05 10.04
C ASP A 286 10.39 44.81 10.03
N VAL A 287 11.68 45.01 10.29
CA VAL A 287 12.69 43.96 10.45
C VAL A 287 13.02 43.83 11.92
N TYR A 288 12.98 42.60 12.42
CA TYR A 288 13.29 42.25 13.81
C TYR A 288 14.52 41.34 13.88
N SER A 289 15.32 41.52 14.92
CA SER A 289 16.40 40.61 15.29
C SER A 289 16.39 40.45 16.80
N ASN A 290 16.24 39.20 17.28
CA ASN A 290 16.16 38.87 18.70
C ASN A 290 15.16 39.80 19.44
N TYR A 291 13.92 39.85 18.92
CA TYR A 291 12.81 40.69 19.38
C TYR A 291 13.01 42.21 19.26
N THR A 292 14.15 42.67 18.75
CA THR A 292 14.46 44.10 18.60
C THR A 292 14.05 44.58 17.22
N HIS A 293 13.24 45.64 17.13
CA HIS A 293 12.94 46.31 15.87
C HIS A 293 14.17 47.09 15.40
N VAL A 294 14.79 46.66 14.28
CA VAL A 294 16.06 47.23 13.80
C VAL A 294 15.90 48.14 12.58
N LEU A 295 14.90 47.90 11.74
CA LEU A 295 14.68 48.64 10.50
C LEU A 295 13.19 48.69 10.17
N ARG A 296 12.70 49.85 9.74
CA ARG A 296 11.36 50.04 9.18
C ARG A 296 11.44 50.50 7.73
N ILE A 297 10.64 49.90 6.87
CA ILE A 297 10.45 50.30 5.49
C ILE A 297 9.01 50.78 5.34
N ILE A 298 8.84 52.03 4.93
CA ILE A 298 7.56 52.64 4.58
C ILE A 298 7.63 53.26 3.18
N GLY A 299 6.48 53.70 2.65
CA GLY A 299 6.36 54.10 1.25
C GLY A 299 7.31 55.22 0.79
N ASN A 300 7.82 56.06 1.69
CA ASN A 300 8.65 57.22 1.36
C ASN A 300 10.06 57.22 2.00
N LEU A 301 10.34 56.34 2.96
CA LEU A 301 11.62 56.33 3.67
C LEU A 301 11.95 54.95 4.24
N VAL A 302 13.23 54.78 4.59
CA VAL A 302 13.74 53.67 5.38
C VAL A 302 14.28 54.23 6.70
N GLU A 303 13.75 53.73 7.80
CA GLU A 303 14.07 54.14 9.17
C GLU A 303 14.98 53.10 9.81
N SER A 304 16.19 53.49 10.19
CA SER A 304 17.05 52.67 11.04
C SER A 304 16.75 52.98 12.50
N MET A 305 16.32 51.98 13.27
CA MET A 305 16.06 52.11 14.72
C MET A 305 17.31 51.90 15.56
N VAL A 306 18.37 51.40 14.93
CA VAL A 306 19.69 51.17 15.50
C VAL A 306 20.75 51.92 14.70
N SER A 307 22.00 51.90 15.17
CA SER A 307 23.12 52.52 14.43
C SER A 307 23.31 51.85 13.07
N LEU A 308 23.32 52.65 12.01
CA LEU A 308 23.61 52.18 10.65
C LEU A 308 25.12 52.17 10.41
N LYS A 309 25.70 50.99 10.21
CA LYS A 309 27.09 50.83 9.77
C LYS A 309 27.12 50.41 8.30
N VAL A 310 27.73 51.22 7.45
CA VAL A 310 27.96 50.90 6.03
C VAL A 310 29.42 50.49 5.87
N ASN A 311 29.69 49.20 5.60
CA ASN A 311 31.05 48.71 5.40
C ASN A 311 31.63 49.12 4.02
N GLY A 312 30.75 49.37 3.04
CA GLY A 312 31.11 49.90 1.73
C GLY A 312 30.89 51.41 1.64
N ASN A 313 30.48 51.88 0.45
CA ASN A 313 30.17 53.29 0.22
C ASN A 313 28.68 53.57 0.40
N ALA A 314 28.36 54.74 0.97
CA ALA A 314 27.01 55.31 0.91
C ALA A 314 26.98 56.37 -0.20
N VAL A 315 26.11 56.19 -1.20
CA VAL A 315 25.96 57.11 -2.33
C VAL A 315 24.57 57.74 -2.26
N ALA A 316 24.53 59.06 -2.16
CA ALA A 316 23.29 59.83 -2.18
C ALA A 316 23.18 60.61 -3.49
N THR A 317 22.01 60.55 -4.13
CA THR A 317 21.67 61.42 -5.28
C THR A 317 21.13 62.78 -4.84
N GLY A 318 20.59 62.84 -3.62
CA GLY A 318 20.26 64.06 -2.91
C GLY A 318 21.33 64.47 -1.90
N GLU A 319 20.95 65.34 -0.97
CA GLU A 319 21.81 65.76 0.13
C GLU A 319 21.98 64.65 1.18
N VAL A 320 23.14 64.58 1.81
CA VAL A 320 23.33 63.80 3.04
C VAL A 320 22.99 64.71 4.22
N GLN A 321 21.92 64.39 4.96
CA GLN A 321 21.37 65.26 5.99
C GLN A 321 21.51 64.65 7.39
N ALA A 322 21.70 65.53 8.38
CA ALA A 322 21.73 65.20 9.80
C ALA A 322 20.89 66.21 10.61
N GLY A 323 20.45 65.79 11.80
CA GLY A 323 19.66 66.65 12.70
C GLY A 323 18.37 67.18 12.06
N ASN A 324 17.65 66.32 11.33
CA ASN A 324 16.45 66.67 10.58
C ASN A 324 16.66 67.80 9.55
N GLY A 325 17.79 67.78 8.84
CA GLY A 325 18.13 68.74 7.79
C GLY A 325 18.86 70.00 8.26
N THR A 326 19.17 70.12 9.55
CA THR A 326 19.91 71.28 10.11
C THR A 326 21.37 71.31 9.68
N SER A 327 21.97 70.16 9.41
CA SER A 327 23.27 70.04 8.74
C SER A 327 23.13 69.16 7.51
N ARG A 328 23.73 69.58 6.40
CA ARG A 328 23.60 68.88 5.12
C ARG A 328 24.84 69.06 4.26
N MET A 329 25.20 67.99 3.55
CA MET A 329 26.23 67.98 2.52
C MET A 329 25.55 67.94 1.16
N ALA A 330 25.85 68.91 0.30
CA ALA A 330 25.33 69.00 -1.05
C ALA A 330 26.17 68.20 -2.05
N GLY A 331 25.59 67.91 -3.22
CA GLY A 331 26.25 67.13 -4.27
C GLY A 331 27.49 67.78 -4.89
N ASN A 332 27.68 69.09 -4.69
CA ASN A 332 28.89 69.83 -5.09
C ASN A 332 30.00 69.79 -4.03
N GLY A 333 29.80 69.07 -2.92
CA GLY A 333 30.75 68.98 -1.80
C GLY A 333 30.64 70.12 -0.78
N ASP A 334 29.72 71.08 -0.97
CA ASP A 334 29.51 72.16 -0.01
C ASP A 334 28.73 71.66 1.22
N ILE A 335 28.95 72.31 2.35
CA ILE A 335 28.40 71.92 3.65
C ILE A 335 27.58 73.10 4.19
N PHE A 336 26.30 72.86 4.44
CA PHE A 336 25.43 73.83 5.08
C PHE A 336 25.24 73.49 6.56
N GLY A 337 25.23 74.53 7.40
CA GLY A 337 24.89 74.40 8.80
C GLY A 337 24.89 75.72 9.56
N ASN A 338 24.28 75.70 10.75
CA ASN A 338 24.15 76.88 11.61
C ASN A 338 25.51 77.44 12.07
N VAL A 339 26.53 76.60 12.21
CA VAL A 339 27.90 77.04 12.57
C VAL A 339 28.48 78.01 11.55
N TRP A 340 28.09 77.88 10.28
CA TRP A 340 28.53 78.74 9.18
C TRP A 340 27.58 79.91 8.91
N ASN A 341 26.42 79.97 9.58
CA ASN A 341 25.29 80.81 9.21
C ASN A 341 24.87 80.64 7.74
N GLY A 342 24.94 79.40 7.23
CA GLY A 342 24.64 79.08 5.84
C GLY A 342 25.59 78.04 5.25
N TRP A 343 26.07 78.29 4.04
CA TRP A 343 27.03 77.45 3.32
C TRP A 343 28.47 77.74 3.76
N LEU A 344 29.27 76.68 3.93
CA LEU A 344 30.68 76.77 4.28
C LEU A 344 31.46 77.58 3.24
N SER A 345 31.18 77.41 1.95
CA SER A 345 31.80 78.18 0.87
C SER A 345 31.61 79.70 1.05
N THR A 346 30.39 80.15 1.34
CA THR A 346 30.07 81.56 1.63
C THR A 346 30.79 82.06 2.88
N HIS A 347 30.81 81.23 3.93
CA HIS A 347 31.52 81.56 5.17
C HIS A 347 33.01 81.78 4.91
N LEU A 348 33.67 80.86 4.20
CA LEU A 348 35.09 80.97 3.86
C LEU A 348 35.37 82.21 2.99
N ASN A 349 34.55 82.44 1.95
CA ASN A 349 34.73 83.59 1.06
C ASN A 349 34.64 84.92 1.82
N ASN A 350 33.69 85.05 2.74
CA ASN A 350 33.44 86.31 3.45
C ASN A 350 34.38 86.54 4.64
N ASN A 351 35.01 85.51 5.18
CA ASN A 351 35.78 85.61 6.42
C ASN A 351 37.29 85.35 6.26
N LEU A 352 37.75 84.87 5.10
CA LEU A 352 39.17 84.62 4.83
C LEU A 352 39.70 85.53 3.71
N VAL A 353 41.02 85.77 3.73
CA VAL A 353 41.71 86.45 2.63
C VAL A 353 41.84 85.47 1.46
N ALA A 354 41.15 85.78 0.37
CA ALA A 354 41.10 84.96 -0.83
C ALA A 354 42.28 85.21 -1.79
N ASP A 355 42.89 86.40 -1.72
CA ASP A 355 44.00 86.79 -2.60
C ASP A 355 44.74 88.03 -2.07
N ILE A 356 45.98 88.24 -2.52
CA ILE A 356 46.82 89.41 -2.20
C ILE A 356 47.46 89.93 -3.49
N GLN A 357 47.40 91.24 -3.72
CA GLN A 357 48.00 91.88 -4.89
C GLN A 357 48.64 93.23 -4.55
N LEU A 358 49.45 93.76 -5.48
CA LEU A 358 49.72 95.19 -5.57
C LEU A 358 48.66 95.82 -6.48
N GLY A 359 47.93 96.82 -5.98
CA GLY A 359 46.93 97.53 -6.75
C GLY A 359 47.54 98.50 -7.77
N ALA A 360 46.69 99.32 -8.39
CA ALA A 360 47.14 100.33 -9.35
C ALA A 360 48.17 101.27 -8.71
N GLY A 361 49.37 101.32 -9.32
CA GLY A 361 50.47 102.18 -8.85
C GLY A 361 50.20 103.65 -9.12
N THR A 362 50.83 104.50 -8.33
CA THR A 362 50.92 105.95 -8.52
C THR A 362 52.36 106.42 -8.34
N SER A 363 52.64 107.66 -8.68
CA SER A 363 53.99 108.24 -8.63
C SER A 363 53.97 109.61 -7.95
N VAL A 364 55.03 109.93 -7.21
CA VAL A 364 55.24 111.27 -6.65
C VAL A 364 56.64 111.77 -7.01
N VAL A 365 56.73 113.06 -7.38
CA VAL A 365 58.00 113.76 -7.57
C VAL A 365 58.53 114.20 -6.20
N THR A 366 59.77 113.87 -5.88
CA THR A 366 60.42 114.12 -4.58
C THR A 366 61.53 115.18 -4.64
N TRP A 367 61.81 115.75 -5.84
CA TRP A 367 62.86 116.73 -6.04
C TRP A 367 62.79 117.91 -5.06
N ASN A 368 63.89 118.12 -4.31
CA ASN A 368 64.08 119.18 -3.31
C ASN A 368 63.03 119.23 -2.18
N ASN A 369 62.32 118.12 -1.94
CA ASN A 369 61.27 118.02 -0.91
C ASN A 369 61.54 116.83 0.02
N SER A 370 61.84 117.09 1.29
CA SER A 370 62.08 116.03 2.29
C SER A 370 60.76 115.48 2.84
N GLY A 371 60.61 114.15 2.93
CA GLY A 371 59.45 113.53 3.58
C GLY A 371 59.50 111.99 3.57
N SER A 372 58.65 111.37 4.38
CA SER A 372 58.49 109.90 4.42
C SER A 372 57.50 109.46 3.34
N TRP A 373 58.01 108.92 2.22
CA TRP A 373 57.18 108.46 1.10
C TRP A 373 57.25 106.92 0.94
N PRO A 374 56.14 106.24 0.62
CA PRO A 374 54.78 106.77 0.56
C PRO A 374 54.25 107.12 1.96
N ASN A 375 53.67 108.31 2.11
CA ASN A 375 53.03 108.75 3.35
C ASN A 375 51.59 108.24 3.51
N THR A 376 51.19 107.25 2.69
CA THR A 376 49.84 106.68 2.70
C THR A 376 49.91 105.25 3.25
N PRO A 377 49.22 104.94 4.38
CA PRO A 377 49.22 103.60 4.95
C PRO A 377 48.79 102.53 3.94
N GLY A 378 49.50 101.40 3.95
CA GLY A 378 49.21 100.29 3.05
C GLY A 378 49.88 100.34 1.69
N TYR A 379 50.64 101.40 1.39
CA TYR A 379 51.39 101.50 0.14
C TYR A 379 52.85 101.11 0.35
N VAL A 380 53.42 100.46 -0.67
CA VAL A 380 54.83 100.07 -0.72
C VAL A 380 55.50 100.67 -1.94
N VAL A 381 56.78 101.00 -1.82
CA VAL A 381 57.59 101.45 -2.96
C VAL A 381 57.77 100.31 -3.95
N THR A 382 57.45 100.56 -5.22
CA THR A 382 57.59 99.56 -6.31
C THR A 382 58.76 99.87 -7.23
N SER A 383 59.16 101.14 -7.36
CA SER A 383 60.40 101.55 -8.03
C SER A 383 60.75 103.00 -7.69
N VAL A 384 61.98 103.40 -7.99
CA VAL A 384 62.49 104.78 -7.88
C VAL A 384 63.06 105.21 -9.21
N TRP A 385 63.04 106.51 -9.51
CA TRP A 385 63.63 107.07 -10.73
C TRP A 385 64.44 108.33 -10.44
N LYS A 386 65.46 108.54 -11.27
CA LYS A 386 66.40 109.64 -11.19
C LYS A 386 66.89 110.02 -12.59
N ASP A 387 67.09 111.30 -12.84
CA ASP A 387 67.75 111.89 -13.98
C ASP A 387 69.26 112.09 -13.71
N ASN A 388 69.96 112.73 -14.66
CA ASN A 388 71.41 112.91 -14.57
C ASN A 388 71.85 114.10 -13.69
N GLN A 389 70.92 114.84 -13.06
CA GLN A 389 71.19 116.07 -12.32
C GLN A 389 70.96 115.89 -10.81
N GLY A 390 71.80 116.53 -9.97
CA GLY A 390 71.65 116.51 -8.50
C GLY A 390 71.97 115.18 -7.78
N GLU A 391 71.98 115.21 -6.45
CA GLU A 391 72.33 114.05 -5.59
C GLU A 391 71.11 113.25 -5.08
N ASN A 392 69.90 113.82 -5.12
CA ASN A 392 68.67 113.23 -4.54
C ASN A 392 67.88 112.38 -5.55
N ILE A 393 66.93 111.57 -5.06
CA ILE A 393 65.95 110.83 -5.89
C ILE A 393 64.87 111.79 -6.41
N ASP A 394 64.53 111.69 -7.69
CA ASP A 394 63.62 112.63 -8.35
C ASP A 394 62.15 112.23 -8.20
N GLY A 395 61.88 110.93 -8.11
CA GLY A 395 60.57 110.44 -7.72
C GLY A 395 60.50 108.96 -7.42
N ILE A 396 59.34 108.58 -6.88
CA ILE A 396 59.07 107.25 -6.36
C ILE A 396 57.74 106.78 -6.94
N ASN A 397 57.71 105.54 -7.44
CA ASN A 397 56.49 104.82 -7.76
C ASN A 397 56.11 103.93 -6.57
N TYR A 398 54.83 103.94 -6.20
CA TYR A 398 54.31 103.17 -5.09
C TYR A 398 52.91 102.65 -5.38
N ALA A 399 52.56 101.50 -4.81
CA ALA A 399 51.28 100.84 -5.03
C ALA A 399 50.69 100.34 -3.71
N PRO A 400 49.36 100.27 -3.57
CA PRO A 400 48.74 99.74 -2.37
C PRO A 400 48.90 98.21 -2.34
N LEU A 401 49.37 97.66 -1.22
CA LEU A 401 49.18 96.25 -0.92
C LEU A 401 47.71 96.03 -0.61
N GLN A 402 47.06 95.17 -1.39
CA GLN A 402 45.63 94.89 -1.28
C GLN A 402 45.41 93.42 -0.92
N LYS A 403 44.38 93.17 -0.11
CA LYS A 403 43.86 91.84 0.21
C LYS A 403 42.42 91.72 -0.29
N ARG A 404 42.05 90.58 -0.85
CA ARG A 404 40.67 90.28 -1.24
C ARG A 404 39.97 89.54 -0.12
N VAL A 405 38.84 90.05 0.36
CA VAL A 405 37.93 89.34 1.27
C VAL A 405 36.54 89.43 0.66
N GLY A 406 35.87 88.29 0.51
CA GLY A 406 34.69 88.16 -0.34
C GLY A 406 35.00 88.60 -1.77
N ASN A 407 34.11 89.43 -2.32
CA ASN A 407 34.27 90.01 -3.66
C ASN A 407 34.91 91.40 -3.64
N GLN A 408 35.44 91.84 -2.51
CA GLN A 408 35.99 93.19 -2.33
C GLN A 408 37.50 93.16 -2.10
N TRP A 409 38.20 94.08 -2.76
CA TRP A 409 39.61 94.36 -2.51
C TRP A 409 39.73 95.48 -1.48
N TYR A 410 40.50 95.22 -0.43
CA TYR A 410 40.79 96.19 0.62
C TYR A 410 42.28 96.53 0.58
N THR A 411 42.62 97.81 0.56
CA THR A 411 43.99 98.23 0.87
C THR A 411 44.31 97.82 2.30
N VAL A 412 45.41 97.10 2.48
CA VAL A 412 45.88 96.69 3.81
C VAL A 412 46.18 97.96 4.58
N GLN A 413 45.45 98.22 5.67
CA GLN A 413 45.87 99.30 6.55
C GLN A 413 47.19 98.88 7.19
N GLY A 414 48.23 99.71 7.03
CA GLY A 414 49.49 99.51 7.74
C GLY A 414 49.16 99.37 9.22
N GLY A 415 49.53 98.24 9.82
CA GLY A 415 49.30 98.04 11.25
C GLY A 415 49.97 99.18 12.02
N THR A 416 49.35 99.61 13.12
CA THR A 416 50.12 100.22 14.20
C THR A 416 51.13 99.17 14.64
N ALA A 417 52.41 99.38 14.34
CA ALA A 417 53.50 98.54 14.80
C ALA A 417 53.54 98.49 16.34
#